data_AF-A0A7C3S6B9-F1
#
_entry.id   AF-A0A7C3S6B9-F1
#
_cell.length_a   1.000
_cell.length_b   1.000
_cell.length_c   1.000
_cell.angle_alpha   90.00
_cell.angle_beta   90.00
_cell.angle_gamma   90.00
#
_symmetry.space_group_name_H-M   'P 1'
#
loop_
_entity.id
_entity.type
_entity.pdbx_description
1 polymer ?
#
loop_
_entity_poly.entity_id
_entity_poly.type
_entity_poly.pdbx_seq_one_letter_code
_entity_poly.pdbx_strand_id
1 'polypeptide(L)'
;MASNLDFELLKDEKVEASLKPHPLSFIKYYLICLYLAFLAVALQMFYRWLHQNFWLNPSVSSFLNLIASFAPNMNLENLFSLIIFWLVLAASGLLIGVLWISKMPLLYMVLIGVVGTLTEVYLFPTPITKLAILLFSAVIGLVLVEFYRRGHKYFLTSYRVIMVKKFIGKEVREIMYDKISDVYIGQSLLGRVFNYGTIIPISESGLGLGEDASLAALSTGVSAKGGTLGAIFGGKKGVSKPRAATYFSLHGVKNPRRVRGIIASKILEMKEAPILRRIEDILKEKRDETPEESEKK
;
A
#
# COMPACT_ATOMS: atom_id res chain seq x y z
N MET A 1 -12.62 17.91 25.53
CA MET A 1 -11.72 17.97 24.34
C MET A 1 -11.79 16.63 23.58
N ALA A 2 -12.99 16.22 23.15
CA ALA A 2 -13.27 14.85 22.66
C ALA A 2 -13.99 14.82 21.30
N SER A 3 -13.83 15.86 20.47
CA SER A 3 -14.65 16.07 19.27
C SER A 3 -13.97 15.71 17.94
N ASN A 4 -12.82 15.02 17.93
CA ASN A 4 -12.07 14.72 16.70
C ASN A 4 -11.47 13.31 16.63
N LEU A 5 -11.91 12.38 17.48
CA LEU A 5 -11.50 10.99 17.39
C LEU A 5 -12.51 10.24 16.53
N ASP A 6 -12.02 9.59 15.50
CA ASP A 6 -12.83 8.82 14.54
C ASP A 6 -13.39 7.51 15.16
N PHE A 7 -13.28 7.30 16.47
CA PHE A 7 -13.64 6.08 17.19
C PHE A 7 -14.05 6.40 18.65
N GLU A 8 -14.85 5.52 19.24
CA GLU A 8 -15.28 5.63 20.64
C GLU A 8 -14.25 5.01 21.58
N LEU A 9 -13.89 5.75 22.63
CA LEU A 9 -12.99 5.30 23.68
C LEU A 9 -13.76 4.43 24.68
N LEU A 10 -13.11 3.35 25.15
CA LEU A 10 -13.58 2.52 26.26
C LEU A 10 -13.51 3.32 27.57
N LYS A 11 -14.20 2.84 28.62
CA LYS A 11 -14.14 3.45 29.96
C LYS A 11 -12.67 3.50 30.43
N ASP A 12 -12.25 4.68 30.87
CA ASP A 12 -10.87 5.00 31.31
C ASP A 12 -9.76 4.84 30.25
N GLU A 13 -10.10 4.68 28.97
CA GLU A 13 -9.12 4.57 27.90
C GLU A 13 -8.52 5.94 27.52
N LYS A 14 -7.19 6.06 27.62
CA LYS A 14 -6.45 7.26 27.22
C LYS A 14 -5.67 6.99 25.93
N VAL A 15 -5.60 8.00 25.06
CA VAL A 15 -4.78 7.98 23.85
C VAL A 15 -3.36 8.42 24.21
N GLU A 16 -2.40 7.50 24.13
CA GLU A 16 -1.01 7.75 24.50
C GLU A 16 -0.19 8.29 23.32
N ALA A 17 -0.47 7.83 22.10
CA ALA A 17 0.20 8.32 20.90
C ALA A 17 -0.72 8.34 19.69
N SER A 18 -0.64 9.42 18.92
CA SER A 18 -1.21 9.50 17.57
C SER A 18 -0.07 9.49 16.55
N LEU A 19 -0.16 8.57 15.59
CA LEU A 19 0.86 8.33 14.58
C LEU A 19 0.27 8.56 13.19
N LYS A 20 1.11 9.10 12.31
CA LYS A 20 0.79 9.35 10.91
C LYS A 20 1.88 8.77 10.02
N PRO A 21 1.54 8.31 8.81
CA PRO A 21 2.53 7.81 7.88
C PRO A 21 3.43 8.91 7.32
N HIS A 22 4.71 8.59 7.22
CA HIS A 22 5.71 9.39 6.53
C HIS A 22 5.46 9.39 5.00
N PRO A 23 5.60 10.54 4.30
CA PRO A 23 5.43 10.63 2.85
C PRO A 23 6.28 9.61 2.07
N LEU A 24 7.54 9.42 2.46
CA LEU A 24 8.45 8.47 1.80
C LEU A 24 8.04 7.00 1.97
N SER A 25 7.13 6.67 2.88
CA SER A 25 6.59 5.30 2.94
C SER A 25 5.78 4.96 1.69
N PHE A 26 5.18 5.98 1.06
CA PHE A 26 4.38 5.87 -0.16
C PHE A 26 5.18 6.16 -1.44
N ILE A 27 6.53 6.21 -1.35
CA ILE A 27 7.43 6.55 -2.48
C ILE A 27 7.14 5.74 -3.73
N LYS A 28 6.77 4.47 -3.55
CA LYS A 28 6.37 3.57 -4.61
C LYS A 28 5.31 4.23 -5.52
N TYR A 29 4.21 4.70 -4.95
CA TYR A 29 3.12 5.31 -5.72
C TYR A 29 3.52 6.63 -6.37
N TYR A 30 4.35 7.44 -5.69
CA TYR A 30 4.92 8.65 -6.26
C TYR A 30 5.80 8.36 -7.49
N LEU A 31 6.57 7.26 -7.47
CA LEU A 31 7.38 6.84 -8.61
C LEU A 31 6.54 6.48 -9.84
N ILE A 32 5.35 5.89 -9.67
CA ILE A 32 4.44 5.61 -10.80
C ILE A 32 3.96 6.93 -11.43
N CYS A 33 3.61 7.93 -10.61
CA CYS A 33 3.16 9.22 -11.12
C CYS A 33 4.30 9.95 -11.85
N LEU A 34 5.51 9.92 -11.29
CA LEU A 34 6.70 10.47 -11.93
C LEU A 34 7.01 9.73 -13.25
N TYR A 35 6.89 8.40 -13.25
CA TYR A 35 7.06 7.58 -14.43
C TYR A 35 6.07 7.97 -15.55
N LEU A 36 4.80 8.20 -15.22
CA LEU A 36 3.80 8.67 -16.20
C LEU A 36 4.17 10.03 -16.79
N ALA A 37 4.63 10.96 -15.96
CA ALA A 37 5.07 12.27 -16.43
C ALA A 37 6.30 12.15 -17.36
N PHE A 38 7.27 11.30 -16.99
CA PHE A 38 8.42 11.00 -17.83
C PHE A 38 8.01 10.35 -19.16
N LEU A 39 7.07 9.41 -19.12
CA LEU A 39 6.53 8.74 -20.30
C LEU A 39 5.88 9.74 -21.26
N ALA A 40 5.15 10.72 -20.74
CA ALA A 40 4.52 11.77 -21.53
C ALA A 40 5.56 12.57 -22.34
N VAL A 41 6.64 12.98 -21.69
CA VAL A 41 7.73 13.73 -22.33
C VAL A 41 8.46 12.85 -23.34
N ALA A 42 8.76 11.59 -22.98
CA ALA A 42 9.45 10.65 -23.86
C ALA A 42 8.65 10.34 -25.13
N LEU A 43 7.35 10.07 -25.02
CA LEU A 43 6.46 9.85 -26.16
C LEU A 43 6.37 11.08 -27.06
N GLN A 44 6.32 12.28 -26.49
CA GLN A 44 6.28 13.52 -27.26
C GLN A 44 7.58 13.77 -28.03
N MET A 45 8.73 13.53 -27.39
CA MET A 45 10.04 13.63 -28.05
C MET A 45 10.14 12.60 -29.18
N PHE A 46 9.70 11.37 -28.93
CA PHE A 46 9.71 10.31 -29.92
C PHE A 46 8.78 10.61 -31.10
N TYR A 47 7.58 11.15 -30.85
CA TYR A 47 6.66 11.58 -31.91
C TYR A 47 7.28 12.67 -32.80
N ARG A 48 7.90 13.70 -32.19
CA ARG A 48 8.60 14.76 -32.95
C ARG A 48 9.73 14.20 -33.79
N TRP A 49 10.50 13.28 -33.23
CA TRP A 49 11.60 12.61 -33.94
C TRP A 49 11.09 11.74 -35.11
N LEU A 50 10.00 11.01 -34.93
CA LEU A 50 9.35 10.24 -36.00
C LEU A 50 8.82 11.15 -37.12
N HIS A 51 8.14 12.24 -36.76
CA HIS A 51 7.63 13.19 -37.75
C HIS A 51 8.75 13.78 -38.61
N GLN A 52 9.91 14.09 -38.02
CA GLN A 52 11.06 14.64 -38.74
C GLN A 52 11.82 13.64 -39.61
N ASN A 53 11.93 12.37 -39.20
CA ASN A 53 12.83 11.41 -39.86
C ASN A 53 12.11 10.30 -40.65
N PHE A 54 10.88 9.95 -40.27
CA PHE A 54 10.19 8.76 -40.74
C PHE A 54 9.14 9.07 -41.81
N TRP A 55 8.33 10.12 -41.60
CA TRP A 55 7.22 10.49 -42.49
C TRP A 55 7.64 11.19 -43.79
N LEU A 56 8.88 11.69 -43.86
CA LEU A 56 9.45 12.24 -45.09
C LEU A 56 9.87 11.15 -46.11
N ASN A 57 9.82 9.86 -45.75
CA ASN A 57 10.20 8.75 -46.64
C ASN A 57 8.98 8.18 -47.41
N PRO A 58 8.93 8.30 -48.76
CA PRO A 58 7.76 7.92 -49.57
C PRO A 58 7.38 6.43 -49.53
N SER A 59 8.32 5.54 -49.18
CA SER A 59 8.07 4.09 -49.13
C SER A 59 7.27 3.66 -47.90
N VAL A 60 7.28 4.47 -46.84
CA VAL A 60 6.66 4.15 -45.54
C VAL A 60 5.18 4.51 -45.53
N SER A 61 4.79 5.60 -46.19
CA SER A 61 3.40 6.03 -46.32
C SER A 61 2.52 4.99 -47.02
N SER A 62 3.09 4.23 -47.98
CA SER A 62 2.37 3.20 -48.73
C SER A 62 2.02 1.96 -47.91
N PHE A 63 2.88 1.54 -46.98
CA PHE A 63 2.60 0.41 -46.08
C PHE A 63 1.52 0.76 -45.05
N LEU A 64 1.48 2.01 -44.61
CA LEU A 64 0.55 2.48 -43.59
C LEU A 64 -0.88 2.72 -44.14
N ASN A 65 -1.04 2.92 -45.46
CA ASN A 65 -2.35 2.99 -46.13
C ASN A 65 -3.20 1.71 -45.95
N LEU A 66 -2.58 0.55 -45.76
CA LEU A 66 -3.29 -0.71 -45.48
C LEU A 66 -3.98 -0.67 -44.09
N ILE A 67 -3.34 -0.03 -43.11
CA ILE A 67 -3.83 0.06 -41.72
C ILE A 67 -4.83 1.22 -41.56
N ALA A 68 -4.71 2.29 -42.33
CA ALA A 68 -5.69 3.39 -42.37
C ALA A 68 -7.11 2.94 -42.74
N SER A 69 -7.25 1.85 -43.48
CA SER A 69 -8.57 1.30 -43.87
C SER A 69 -9.44 0.93 -42.65
N PHE A 70 -8.84 0.68 -41.49
CA PHE A 70 -9.54 0.34 -40.24
C PHE A 70 -10.01 1.57 -39.44
N ALA A 71 -9.56 2.79 -39.76
CA ALA A 71 -9.90 4.00 -39.00
C ALA A 71 -10.03 5.23 -39.92
N PRO A 72 -11.20 5.43 -40.56
CA PRO A 72 -11.40 6.40 -41.65
C PRO A 72 -11.32 7.88 -41.23
N ASN A 73 -11.35 8.19 -39.92
CA ASN A 73 -11.40 9.57 -39.42
C ASN A 73 -10.05 10.10 -38.90
N MET A 74 -8.94 9.35 -39.05
CA MET A 74 -7.64 9.73 -38.50
C MET A 74 -6.53 9.81 -39.55
N ASN A 75 -5.65 10.80 -39.39
CA ASN A 75 -4.39 10.85 -40.12
C ASN A 75 -3.53 9.63 -39.78
N LEU A 76 -2.84 9.08 -40.79
CA LEU A 76 -1.92 7.94 -40.66
C LEU A 76 -0.90 8.11 -39.53
N GLU A 77 -0.42 9.34 -39.34
CA GLU A 77 0.54 9.70 -38.28
C GLU A 77 -0.01 9.50 -36.87
N ASN A 78 -1.29 9.84 -36.69
CA ASN A 78 -1.96 9.75 -35.40
C ASN A 78 -2.24 8.27 -35.07
N LEU A 79 -2.63 7.46 -36.05
CA LEU A 79 -2.84 6.02 -35.87
C LEU A 79 -1.57 5.28 -35.47
N PHE A 80 -0.46 5.54 -36.16
CA PHE A 80 0.81 4.90 -35.84
C PHE A 80 1.30 5.30 -34.44
N SER A 81 1.20 6.59 -34.09
CA SER A 81 1.56 7.04 -32.75
C SER A 81 0.63 6.49 -31.66
N LEU A 82 -0.64 6.22 -31.96
CA LEU A 82 -1.60 5.58 -31.05
C LEU A 82 -1.26 4.11 -30.81
N ILE A 83 -0.84 3.37 -31.84
CA ILE A 83 -0.38 1.97 -31.70
C ILE A 83 0.85 1.91 -30.79
N ILE A 84 1.83 2.79 -31.01
CA ILE A 84 3.05 2.86 -30.20
C ILE A 84 2.72 3.26 -28.75
N PHE A 85 1.82 4.22 -28.57
CA PHE A 85 1.33 4.62 -27.26
C PHE A 85 0.75 3.45 -26.47
N TRP A 86 -0.11 2.64 -27.09
CA TRP A 86 -0.64 1.43 -26.46
C TRP A 86 0.42 0.38 -26.16
N LEU A 87 1.35 0.14 -27.11
CA LEU A 87 2.41 -0.83 -26.92
C LEU A 87 3.29 -0.45 -25.73
N VAL A 88 3.66 0.83 -25.62
CA VAL A 88 4.49 1.35 -24.52
C VAL A 88 3.72 1.32 -23.19
N LEU A 89 2.45 1.71 -23.16
CA LEU A 89 1.63 1.66 -21.94
C LEU A 89 1.36 0.22 -21.48
N ALA A 90 1.05 -0.69 -22.39
CA ALA A 90 0.82 -2.09 -22.08
C ALA A 90 2.12 -2.76 -21.57
N ALA A 91 3.23 -2.57 -22.27
CA ALA A 91 4.53 -3.12 -21.86
C ALA A 91 4.96 -2.59 -20.50
N SER A 92 4.86 -1.27 -20.29
CA SER A 92 5.21 -0.66 -19.00
C SER A 92 4.27 -1.07 -17.86
N GLY A 93 2.96 -1.12 -18.11
CA GLY A 93 1.98 -1.60 -17.15
C GLY A 93 2.21 -3.06 -16.74
N LEU A 94 2.59 -3.91 -17.68
CA LEU A 94 2.92 -5.32 -17.43
C LEU A 94 4.22 -5.45 -16.62
N LEU A 95 5.27 -4.71 -16.99
CA LEU A 95 6.54 -4.68 -16.26
C LEU A 95 6.36 -4.21 -14.81
N ILE A 96 5.64 -3.10 -14.60
CA ILE A 96 5.36 -2.55 -13.27
C ILE A 96 4.49 -3.52 -12.47
N GLY A 97 3.47 -4.12 -13.10
CA GLY A 97 2.57 -5.08 -12.48
C GLY A 97 3.30 -6.34 -11.98
N VAL A 98 4.22 -6.87 -12.78
CA VAL A 98 5.08 -8.01 -12.40
C VAL A 98 6.02 -7.63 -11.27
N LEU A 99 6.71 -6.48 -11.37
CA LEU A 99 7.66 -6.03 -10.36
C LEU A 99 7.02 -5.80 -8.98
N TRP A 100 5.74 -5.42 -8.95
CA TRP A 100 5.03 -5.07 -7.71
C TRP A 100 4.11 -6.16 -7.17
N ILE A 101 3.93 -7.28 -7.88
CA ILE A 101 3.01 -8.36 -7.48
C ILE A 101 1.59 -7.80 -7.27
N SER A 102 1.17 -6.87 -8.13
CA SER A 102 -0.20 -6.32 -8.11
C SER A 102 -0.66 -6.02 -9.53
N LYS A 103 -1.91 -6.39 -9.83
CA LYS A 103 -2.54 -6.15 -11.14
C LYS A 103 -3.08 -4.71 -11.30
N MET A 104 -3.14 -3.94 -10.21
CA MET A 104 -3.74 -2.60 -10.18
C MET A 104 -3.02 -1.56 -11.07
N PRO A 105 -1.67 -1.51 -11.14
CA PRO A 105 -0.97 -0.58 -12.02
C PRO A 105 -1.29 -0.84 -13.51
N LEU A 106 -1.43 -2.11 -13.91
CA LEU A 106 -1.79 -2.47 -15.28
C LEU A 106 -3.18 -1.94 -15.63
N LEU A 107 -4.17 -2.17 -14.76
CA LEU A 107 -5.52 -1.65 -14.97
C LEU A 107 -5.55 -0.12 -15.09
N TYR A 108 -4.78 0.57 -14.24
CA TYR A 108 -4.67 2.02 -14.30
C TYR A 108 -4.07 2.51 -15.63
N MET A 109 -2.99 1.88 -16.12
CA MET A 109 -2.37 2.22 -17.41
C MET A 109 -3.31 1.98 -18.59
N VAL A 110 -4.07 0.88 -18.56
CA VAL A 110 -5.06 0.56 -19.60
C VAL A 110 -6.18 1.59 -19.59
N LEU A 111 -6.72 1.97 -18.43
CA LEU A 111 -7.76 3.00 -18.33
C LEU A 111 -7.28 4.35 -18.88
N ILE A 112 -6.05 4.76 -18.56
CA ILE A 112 -5.45 5.97 -19.14
C ILE A 112 -5.32 5.82 -20.66
N GLY A 113 -4.92 4.64 -21.14
CA GLY A 113 -4.85 4.33 -22.57
C GLY A 113 -6.20 4.51 -23.27
N VAL A 114 -7.27 3.94 -22.72
CA VAL A 114 -8.64 4.07 -23.26
C VAL A 114 -9.09 5.52 -23.28
N VAL A 115 -8.92 6.25 -22.17
CA VAL A 115 -9.28 7.68 -22.09
C VAL A 115 -8.47 8.51 -23.09
N GLY A 116 -7.18 8.20 -23.23
CA GLY A 116 -6.29 8.80 -24.22
C GLY A 116 -6.78 8.59 -25.65
N THR A 117 -7.23 7.39 -26.00
CA THR A 117 -7.76 7.13 -27.34
C THR A 117 -9.13 7.77 -27.58
N LEU A 118 -10.02 7.75 -26.60
CA LEU A 118 -11.36 8.33 -26.76
C LEU A 118 -11.27 9.84 -27.01
N THR A 119 -10.40 10.51 -26.27
CA THR A 119 -10.19 11.96 -26.42
C THR A 119 -9.52 12.32 -27.74
N GLU A 120 -8.56 11.53 -28.22
CA GLU A 120 -7.90 11.76 -29.52
C GLU A 120 -8.85 11.50 -30.70
N VAL A 121 -9.69 10.46 -30.61
CA VAL A 121 -10.63 10.10 -31.67
C VAL A 121 -11.83 11.03 -31.74
N TYR A 122 -12.40 11.41 -30.59
CA TYR A 122 -13.69 12.09 -30.57
C TYR A 122 -13.62 13.59 -30.26
N LEU A 123 -12.61 14.07 -29.55
CA LEU A 123 -12.54 15.48 -29.12
C LEU A 123 -11.50 16.28 -29.93
N PHE A 124 -10.23 15.90 -29.84
CA PHE A 124 -9.12 16.69 -30.38
C PHE A 124 -8.05 15.79 -31.00
N PRO A 125 -8.00 15.65 -32.33
CA PRO A 125 -7.02 14.81 -33.03
C PRO A 125 -5.66 15.52 -33.15
N THR A 126 -5.10 15.95 -32.03
CA THR A 126 -3.78 16.60 -31.96
C THR A 126 -2.81 15.78 -31.11
N PRO A 127 -1.52 15.68 -31.47
CA PRO A 127 -0.54 14.91 -30.71
C PRO A 127 -0.34 15.44 -29.28
N ILE A 128 -0.69 16.71 -29.03
CA ILE A 128 -0.59 17.38 -27.73
C ILE A 128 -1.55 16.75 -26.70
N THR A 129 -2.65 16.14 -27.13
CA THR A 129 -3.67 15.61 -26.22
C THR A 129 -3.18 14.42 -25.42
N LYS A 130 -2.36 13.54 -26.02
CA LYS A 130 -1.71 12.40 -25.32
C LYS A 130 -0.84 12.88 -24.17
N LEU A 131 -0.03 13.91 -24.42
CA LEU A 131 0.81 14.52 -23.41
C LEU A 131 -0.05 15.12 -22.30
N ALA A 132 -1.08 15.90 -22.66
CA ALA A 132 -1.95 16.54 -21.69
C ALA A 132 -2.63 15.52 -20.76
N ILE A 133 -3.09 14.39 -21.29
CA ILE A 133 -3.76 13.34 -20.50
C ILE A 133 -2.80 12.58 -19.60
N LEU A 134 -1.60 12.25 -20.09
CA LEU A 134 -0.58 11.61 -19.26
C LEU A 134 -0.10 12.52 -18.13
N LEU A 135 0.11 13.81 -18.40
CA LEU A 135 0.45 14.78 -17.36
C LEU A 135 -0.70 15.01 -16.38
N PHE A 136 -1.93 15.14 -16.89
CA PHE A 136 -3.10 15.34 -16.04
C PHE A 136 -3.35 14.13 -15.14
N SER A 137 -3.24 12.91 -15.66
CA SER A 137 -3.33 11.68 -14.88
C SER A 137 -2.17 11.52 -13.89
N ALA A 138 -0.96 11.98 -14.21
CA ALA A 138 0.15 12.02 -13.26
C ALA A 138 -0.14 12.99 -12.09
N VAL A 139 -0.64 14.19 -12.39
CA VAL A 139 -0.99 15.19 -11.37
C VAL A 139 -2.13 14.70 -10.49
N ILE A 140 -3.21 14.17 -11.09
CA ILE A 140 -4.32 13.55 -10.34
C ILE A 140 -3.79 12.41 -9.48
N GLY A 141 -2.93 11.55 -10.03
CA GLY A 141 -2.31 10.46 -9.30
C GLY A 141 -1.56 10.95 -8.05
N LEU A 142 -0.75 12.01 -8.17
CA LEU A 142 -0.05 12.61 -7.03
C LEU A 142 -1.01 13.09 -5.95
N VAL A 143 -2.07 13.79 -6.35
CA VAL A 143 -3.11 14.28 -5.44
C VAL A 143 -3.80 13.11 -4.75
N LEU A 144 -4.18 12.08 -5.50
CA LEU A 144 -4.87 10.91 -4.98
C LEU A 144 -4.01 10.12 -3.99
N VAL A 145 -2.70 9.99 -4.27
CA VAL A 145 -1.73 9.37 -3.36
C VAL A 145 -1.62 10.15 -2.05
N GLU A 146 -1.61 11.48 -2.11
CA GLU A 146 -1.53 12.32 -0.92
C GLU A 146 -2.83 12.25 -0.09
N PHE A 147 -4.00 12.23 -0.74
CA PHE A 147 -5.27 11.96 -0.07
C PHE A 147 -5.28 10.58 0.58
N TYR A 148 -4.82 9.55 -0.14
CA TYR A 148 -4.73 8.19 0.39
C TYR A 148 -3.81 8.14 1.61
N ARG A 149 -2.64 8.78 1.55
CA ARG A 149 -1.69 8.85 2.67
C ARG A 149 -2.29 9.55 3.88
N ARG A 150 -2.92 10.72 3.69
CA ARG A 150 -3.55 11.50 4.77
C ARG A 150 -4.72 10.76 5.41
N GLY A 151 -5.33 9.83 4.67
CA GLY A 151 -6.39 8.97 5.14
C GLY A 151 -5.98 7.97 6.21
N HIS A 152 -4.71 7.58 6.29
CA HIS A 152 -4.25 6.63 7.31
C HIS A 152 -3.85 7.36 8.58
N LYS A 153 -4.48 6.99 9.70
CA LYS A 153 -4.14 7.45 11.05
C LYS A 153 -4.07 6.25 11.97
N TYR A 154 -3.11 6.27 12.88
CA TYR A 154 -2.95 5.21 13.86
C TYR A 154 -2.92 5.80 15.26
N PHE A 155 -3.53 5.09 16.20
CA PHE A 155 -3.62 5.50 17.59
C PHE A 155 -3.19 4.35 18.48
N LEU A 156 -2.31 4.64 19.43
CA LEU A 156 -1.94 3.74 20.51
C LEU A 156 -2.68 4.23 21.75
N THR A 157 -3.53 3.38 22.28
CA THR A 157 -4.23 3.64 23.54
C THR A 157 -3.65 2.79 24.65
N SER A 158 -4.21 2.91 25.85
CA SER A 158 -3.79 2.09 27.01
C SER A 158 -4.12 0.60 26.85
N TYR A 159 -5.14 0.24 26.07
CA TYR A 159 -5.60 -1.16 25.94
C TYR A 159 -5.45 -1.78 24.55
N ARG A 160 -5.42 -0.96 23.49
CA ARG A 160 -5.44 -1.45 22.10
C ARG A 160 -4.67 -0.54 21.14
N VAL A 161 -4.34 -1.12 20.00
CA VAL A 161 -3.86 -0.42 18.82
C VAL A 161 -5.03 -0.21 17.87
N ILE A 162 -5.30 1.04 17.51
CA ILE A 162 -6.40 1.43 16.62
C ILE A 162 -5.81 1.92 15.30
N MET A 163 -6.23 1.31 14.21
CA MET A 163 -5.82 1.63 12.85
C MET A 163 -7.03 2.15 12.08
N VAL A 164 -6.96 3.39 11.62
CA VAL A 164 -8.04 4.06 10.89
C VAL A 164 -7.58 4.37 9.47
N LYS A 165 -8.36 3.94 8.49
CA LYS A 165 -8.21 4.29 7.08
C LYS A 165 -9.46 5.04 6.62
N LYS A 166 -9.26 6.30 6.23
CA LYS A 166 -10.31 7.18 5.69
C LYS A 166 -9.91 7.65 4.30
N PHE A 167 -10.43 6.99 3.27
CA PHE A 167 -10.16 7.38 1.89
C PHE A 167 -11.47 7.58 1.12
N ILE A 168 -12.08 6.49 0.67
CA ILE A 168 -13.42 6.48 0.07
C ILE A 168 -14.45 6.04 1.12
N GLY A 169 -14.13 4.95 1.83
CA GLY A 169 -14.84 4.52 3.03
C GLY A 169 -14.05 4.82 4.30
N LYS A 170 -14.69 4.56 5.44
CA LYS A 170 -14.08 4.56 6.76
C LYS A 170 -13.92 3.13 7.23
N GLU A 171 -12.69 2.67 7.33
CA GLU A 171 -12.34 1.38 7.92
C GLU A 171 -11.62 1.64 9.24
N VAL A 172 -12.16 1.11 10.34
CA VAL A 172 -11.54 1.15 11.67
C VAL A 172 -11.26 -0.29 12.07
N ARG A 173 -10.01 -0.57 12.44
CA ARG A 173 -9.63 -1.86 13.03
C ARG A 173 -8.91 -1.66 14.33
N GLU A 174 -9.21 -2.52 15.27
CA GLU A 174 -8.72 -2.46 16.63
C GLU A 174 -8.15 -3.81 17.02
N ILE A 175 -7.01 -3.79 17.70
CA ILE A 175 -6.35 -4.99 18.22
C ILE A 175 -5.94 -4.71 19.66
N MET A 176 -6.50 -5.45 20.60
CA MET A 176 -6.12 -5.37 22.02
C MET A 176 -4.71 -5.95 22.23
N TYR A 177 -3.98 -5.40 23.20
CA TYR A 177 -2.58 -5.82 23.45
C TYR A 177 -2.47 -7.28 23.93
N ASP A 178 -3.49 -7.79 24.62
CA ASP A 178 -3.56 -9.19 25.09
C ASP A 178 -3.51 -10.21 23.93
N LYS A 179 -4.10 -9.85 22.78
CA LYS A 179 -4.22 -10.70 21.58
C LYS A 179 -3.05 -10.55 20.61
N ILE A 180 -2.06 -9.72 20.92
CA ILE A 180 -0.86 -9.54 20.10
C ILE A 180 0.20 -10.52 20.57
N SER A 181 0.52 -11.51 19.74
CA SER A 181 1.53 -12.51 20.05
C SER A 181 2.94 -12.03 19.72
N ASP A 182 3.12 -11.32 18.60
CA ASP A 182 4.41 -10.78 18.16
C ASP A 182 4.26 -9.44 17.42
N VAL A 183 5.34 -8.66 17.37
CA VAL A 183 5.41 -7.36 16.73
C VAL A 183 6.59 -7.32 15.76
N TYR A 184 6.28 -7.41 14.47
CA TYR A 184 7.26 -7.35 13.38
C TYR A 184 7.56 -5.91 12.95
N ILE A 185 8.83 -5.58 12.71
CA ILE A 185 9.25 -4.31 12.11
C ILE A 185 9.82 -4.55 10.71
N GLY A 186 9.21 -3.93 9.70
CA GLY A 186 9.77 -3.80 8.36
C GLY A 186 10.32 -2.40 8.11
N GLN A 187 11.63 -2.27 7.89
CA GLN A 187 12.27 -1.02 7.47
C GLN A 187 12.98 -1.21 6.11
N SER A 188 12.65 -0.35 5.15
CA SER A 188 13.39 -0.27 3.88
C SER A 188 14.73 0.45 4.07
N LEU A 189 15.60 0.41 3.06
CA LEU A 189 16.86 1.18 3.05
C LEU A 189 16.60 2.68 3.33
N LEU A 190 15.64 3.27 2.61
CA LEU A 190 15.19 4.64 2.84
C LEU A 190 14.55 4.81 4.23
N GLY A 191 13.82 3.81 4.71
CA GLY A 191 13.26 3.79 6.07
C GLY A 191 14.34 3.84 7.15
N ARG A 192 15.50 3.23 6.94
CA ARG A 192 16.63 3.31 7.88
C ARG A 192 17.25 4.71 7.91
N VAL A 193 17.43 5.34 6.75
CA VAL A 193 18.03 6.68 6.64
C VAL A 193 17.12 7.75 7.25
N PHE A 194 15.82 7.72 6.92
CA PHE A 194 14.85 8.72 7.39
C PHE A 194 14.10 8.29 8.66
N ASN A 195 14.53 7.20 9.29
CA ASN A 195 13.96 6.62 10.52
C ASN A 195 12.43 6.45 10.50
N TYR A 196 11.90 5.90 9.40
CA TYR A 196 10.51 5.47 9.30
C TYR A 196 10.43 3.97 8.99
N GLY A 197 9.30 3.36 9.31
CA GLY A 197 9.11 1.93 9.05
C GLY A 197 7.69 1.49 9.31
N THR A 198 7.43 0.25 8.94
CA THR A 198 6.12 -0.39 9.09
C THR A 198 6.18 -1.34 10.27
N ILE A 199 5.21 -1.23 11.17
CA ILE A 199 5.06 -2.16 12.30
C ILE A 199 3.82 -3.01 12.04
N ILE A 200 3.97 -4.32 12.13
CA ILE A 200 2.90 -5.28 11.90
C ILE A 200 2.66 -6.01 13.23
N PRO A 201 1.58 -5.70 13.95
CA PRO A 201 1.15 -6.52 15.07
C PRO A 201 0.61 -7.84 14.50
N ILE A 202 1.13 -8.96 15.01
CA ILE A 202 0.70 -10.30 14.66
C ILE A 202 -0.22 -10.77 15.78
N SER A 203 -1.46 -11.14 15.44
CA SER A 203 -2.37 -11.76 16.42
C SER A 203 -2.32 -13.28 16.34
N GLU A 204 -2.75 -13.94 17.42
CA GLU A 204 -2.90 -15.40 17.47
C GLU A 204 -3.89 -15.93 16.43
N SER A 205 -4.89 -15.12 16.05
CA SER A 205 -5.87 -15.43 14.99
C SER A 205 -5.32 -15.29 13.57
N GLY A 206 -4.02 -15.04 13.39
CA GLY A 206 -3.36 -14.93 12.10
C GLY A 206 -3.49 -13.54 11.44
N LEU A 207 -3.97 -12.53 12.15
CA LEU A 207 -3.95 -11.14 11.69
C LEU A 207 -2.50 -10.73 11.46
N GLY A 208 -2.18 -10.27 10.25
CA GLY A 208 -0.84 -9.79 9.89
C GLY A 208 0.04 -10.83 9.22
N LEU A 209 -0.35 -12.11 9.25
CA LEU A 209 0.16 -13.15 8.35
C LEU A 209 -0.53 -12.93 7.00
N GLY A 210 0.24 -12.69 5.93
CA GLY A 210 -0.34 -12.40 4.61
C GLY A 210 -1.15 -13.59 4.05
N GLU A 211 -1.90 -13.37 2.96
CA GLU A 211 -2.66 -14.42 2.25
C GLU A 211 -1.81 -15.66 1.90
N ASP A 212 -0.50 -15.47 1.69
CA ASP A 212 0.47 -16.53 1.43
C ASP A 212 0.54 -17.57 2.57
N ALA A 213 0.29 -17.15 3.82
CA ALA A 213 0.23 -18.03 4.98
C ALA A 213 -1.08 -18.84 5.03
N SER A 214 -2.21 -18.22 4.68
CA SER A 214 -3.50 -18.94 4.59
C SER A 214 -3.51 -19.94 3.45
N LEU A 215 -2.91 -19.63 2.31
CA LEU A 215 -2.74 -20.57 1.19
C LEU A 215 -1.78 -21.71 1.56
N ALA A 216 -0.69 -21.42 2.30
CA ALA A 216 0.20 -22.44 2.82
C ALA A 216 -0.49 -23.34 3.88
N ALA A 217 -1.28 -22.76 4.79
CA ALA A 217 -2.05 -23.50 5.80
C ALA A 217 -3.17 -24.36 5.16
N LEU A 218 -3.80 -23.87 4.10
CA LEU A 218 -4.74 -24.64 3.29
C LEU A 218 -4.03 -25.77 2.52
N SER A 219 -2.78 -25.56 2.08
CA SER A 219 -1.98 -26.59 1.42
C SER A 219 -1.46 -27.69 2.36
N THR A 220 -1.42 -27.45 3.67
CA THR A 220 -1.12 -28.49 4.67
C THR A 220 -2.33 -29.31 5.09
N GLY A 221 -3.56 -28.86 4.78
CA GLY A 221 -4.81 -29.53 5.17
C GLY A 221 -5.60 -30.18 4.02
N VAL A 222 -5.33 -29.83 2.76
CA VAL A 222 -6.11 -30.31 1.61
C VAL A 222 -5.20 -31.02 0.60
N SER A 223 -5.08 -32.33 0.76
CA SER A 223 -4.71 -33.22 -0.35
C SER A 223 -5.90 -33.30 -1.31
N ALA A 224 -5.99 -32.38 -2.26
CA ALA A 224 -6.97 -32.45 -3.35
C ALA A 224 -6.26 -32.34 -4.70
N LYS A 225 -5.87 -33.52 -5.18
CA LYS A 225 -5.94 -33.99 -6.56
C LYS A 225 -6.57 -32.98 -7.55
N GLY A 226 -5.74 -32.23 -8.27
CA GLY A 226 -6.15 -31.47 -9.46
C GLY A 226 -5.62 -30.04 -9.49
N GLY A 227 -4.49 -29.81 -10.18
CA GLY A 227 -4.01 -28.45 -10.42
C GLY A 227 -2.50 -28.32 -10.58
N THR A 228 -1.91 -29.10 -11.47
CA THR A 228 -0.53 -29.02 -11.97
C THR A 228 -0.28 -27.73 -12.77
N LEU A 229 -0.51 -26.55 -12.16
CA LEU A 229 -0.18 -25.24 -12.74
C LEU A 229 0.62 -24.34 -11.78
N GLY A 230 0.64 -24.65 -10.48
CA GLY A 230 1.43 -23.90 -9.49
C GLY A 230 2.89 -24.32 -9.35
N ALA A 231 3.29 -25.43 -9.99
CA ALA A 231 4.60 -26.06 -9.77
C ALA A 231 5.73 -25.59 -10.70
N ILE A 232 5.43 -24.81 -11.75
CA ILE A 232 6.44 -24.36 -12.73
C ILE A 232 6.92 -22.93 -12.45
N PHE A 233 6.14 -22.09 -11.75
CA PHE A 233 6.43 -20.67 -11.53
C PHE A 233 6.60 -20.24 -10.05
N GLY A 234 6.62 -21.16 -9.09
CA GLY A 234 6.57 -20.79 -7.67
C GLY A 234 7.51 -21.63 -6.81
N GLY A 235 8.70 -21.10 -6.52
CA GLY A 235 9.69 -21.75 -5.67
C GLY A 235 9.13 -22.17 -4.32
N LYS A 236 9.24 -23.47 -4.02
CA LYS A 236 9.01 -24.10 -2.73
C LYS A 236 10.01 -23.59 -1.69
N LYS A 237 9.69 -22.47 -1.04
CA LYS A 237 10.10 -22.14 0.34
C LYS A 237 9.27 -20.93 0.78
N GLY A 238 8.07 -21.22 1.26
CA GLY A 238 7.20 -20.23 1.89
C GLY A 238 7.79 -19.78 3.22
N VAL A 239 8.84 -18.95 3.18
CA VAL A 239 9.17 -18.09 4.31
C VAL A 239 8.07 -17.05 4.33
N SER A 240 7.00 -17.34 5.07
CA SER A 240 5.87 -16.43 5.29
C SER A 240 6.41 -15.19 6.00
N LYS A 241 6.85 -14.20 5.22
CA LYS A 241 7.12 -12.88 5.74
C LYS A 241 5.75 -12.27 6.03
N PRO A 242 5.45 -11.84 7.26
CA PRO A 242 4.17 -11.21 7.57
C PRO A 242 3.99 -10.02 6.63
N ARG A 243 2.96 -10.10 5.78
CA ARG A 243 2.63 -9.08 4.79
C ARG A 243 1.21 -8.63 5.06
N ALA A 244 1.08 -7.74 6.03
CA ALA A 244 -0.18 -7.08 6.31
C ALA A 244 -0.46 -6.02 5.24
N ALA A 245 -1.74 -5.89 4.87
CA ALA A 245 -2.20 -4.75 4.10
C ALA A 245 -1.92 -3.44 4.86
N THR A 246 -1.81 -2.31 4.14
CA THR A 246 -1.45 -0.99 4.71
C THR A 246 -2.36 -0.55 5.87
N TYR A 247 -3.58 -1.08 5.94
CA TYR A 247 -4.58 -0.80 6.97
C TYR A 247 -4.59 -1.80 8.14
N PHE A 248 -3.83 -2.90 8.04
CA PHE A 248 -3.59 -3.85 9.13
C PHE A 248 -2.17 -3.76 9.69
N SER A 249 -1.46 -2.70 9.30
CA SER A 249 -0.14 -2.39 9.80
C SER A 249 -0.04 -0.90 10.09
N LEU A 250 0.75 -0.57 11.10
CA LEU A 250 1.22 0.77 11.41
C LEU A 250 2.23 1.16 10.32
N HIS A 251 1.74 1.58 9.16
CA HIS A 251 2.55 1.80 7.97
C HIS A 251 3.30 3.13 8.00
N GLY A 252 4.60 3.10 7.72
CA GLY A 252 5.41 4.31 7.55
C GLY A 252 5.52 5.19 8.80
N VAL A 253 5.42 4.60 9.99
CA VAL A 253 5.49 5.32 11.27
C VAL A 253 6.91 5.83 11.53
N LYS A 254 7.01 7.06 12.05
CA LYS A 254 8.28 7.67 12.47
C LYS A 254 8.81 7.01 13.74
N ASN A 255 10.11 6.75 13.80
CA ASN A 255 10.80 6.08 14.90
C ASN A 255 10.17 4.71 15.27
N PRO A 256 10.19 3.71 14.38
CA PRO A 256 9.50 2.44 14.61
C PRO A 256 9.95 1.69 15.87
N ARG A 257 11.23 1.84 16.24
CA ARG A 257 11.81 1.19 17.42
C ARG A 257 11.19 1.67 18.71
N ARG A 258 10.94 2.98 18.84
CA ARG A 258 10.28 3.57 20.02
C ARG A 258 8.85 3.09 20.12
N VAL A 259 8.14 3.09 19.00
CA VAL A 259 6.74 2.64 18.94
C VAL A 259 6.61 1.15 19.28
N ARG A 260 7.51 0.30 18.76
CA ARG A 260 7.58 -1.10 19.18
C ARG A 260 7.85 -1.25 20.67
N GLY A 261 8.75 -0.43 21.24
CA GLY A 261 9.01 -0.43 22.67
C GLY A 261 7.75 -0.19 23.52
N ILE A 262 6.95 0.80 23.13
CA ILE A 262 5.67 1.12 23.78
C ILE A 262 4.69 -0.06 23.64
N ILE A 263 4.53 -0.61 22.43
CA ILE A 263 3.62 -1.74 22.20
C ILE A 263 4.08 -2.97 23.01
N ALA A 264 5.38 -3.26 23.03
CA ALA A 264 5.93 -4.39 23.75
C ALA A 264 5.78 -4.25 25.27
N SER A 265 6.00 -3.06 25.83
CA SER A 265 5.78 -2.82 27.26
C SER A 265 4.31 -3.01 27.63
N LYS A 266 3.38 -2.54 26.80
CA LYS A 266 1.94 -2.75 27.01
C LYS A 266 1.52 -4.20 26.91
N ILE A 267 2.07 -4.97 25.97
CA ILE A 267 1.86 -6.41 25.90
C ILE A 267 2.33 -7.08 27.19
N LEU A 268 3.48 -6.69 27.74
CA LEU A 268 3.98 -7.24 29.00
C LEU A 268 3.10 -6.85 30.19
N GLU A 269 2.69 -5.59 30.32
CA GLU A 269 1.81 -5.12 31.39
C GLU A 269 0.47 -5.87 31.44
N MET A 270 -0.04 -6.29 30.28
CA MET A 270 -1.32 -6.97 30.14
C MET A 270 -1.24 -8.50 30.27
N LYS A 271 -0.03 -9.07 30.43
CA LYS A 271 0.12 -10.51 30.69
C LYS A 271 -0.28 -10.87 32.11
N GLU A 272 -0.78 -12.09 32.30
CA GLU A 272 -1.26 -12.59 33.59
C GLU A 272 -0.17 -12.59 34.68
N ALA A 273 1.05 -13.03 34.35
CA ALA A 273 2.12 -13.17 35.34
C ALA A 273 2.47 -11.84 36.05
N PRO A 274 2.67 -10.70 35.36
CA PRO A 274 2.82 -9.40 36.01
C PRO A 274 1.62 -8.96 36.86
N ILE A 275 0.39 -9.24 36.41
CA ILE A 275 -0.83 -8.92 37.15
C ILE A 275 -0.89 -9.71 38.46
N LEU A 276 -0.63 -11.02 38.39
CA LEU A 276 -0.59 -11.91 39.56
C LEU A 276 0.48 -11.48 40.56
N ARG A 277 1.66 -11.09 40.07
CA ARG A 277 2.74 -10.59 40.92
C ARG A 277 2.36 -9.30 41.64
N ARG A 278 1.70 -8.36 40.94
CA ARG A 278 1.18 -7.13 41.56
C ARG A 278 0.13 -7.44 42.62
N ILE A 279 -0.77 -8.40 42.37
CA ILE A 279 -1.77 -8.83 43.36
C ILE A 279 -1.07 -9.46 44.58
N GLU A 280 -0.08 -10.32 44.37
CA GLU A 280 0.71 -10.94 45.44
C GLU A 280 1.42 -9.89 46.31
N ASP A 281 2.05 -8.90 45.69
CA ASP A 281 2.74 -7.82 46.40
C ASP A 281 1.77 -6.99 47.26
N ILE A 282 0.59 -6.64 46.73
CA ILE A 282 -0.47 -5.95 47.49
C ILE A 282 -1.01 -6.80 48.64
N LEU A 283 -1.13 -8.12 48.44
CA LEU A 283 -1.58 -9.04 49.49
C LEU A 283 -0.52 -9.18 50.60
N LYS A 284 0.76 -9.14 50.26
CA LYS A 284 1.87 -9.12 51.23
C LYS A 284 1.89 -7.82 52.02
N GLU A 285 1.80 -6.68 51.35
CA GLU A 285 1.75 -5.35 51.99
C GLU A 285 0.59 -5.26 52.98
N LYS A 286 -0.63 -5.65 52.57
CA LYS A 286 -1.79 -5.70 53.49
C LYS A 286 -1.58 -6.66 54.65
N ARG A 287 -0.95 -7.82 54.41
CA ARG A 287 -0.66 -8.80 55.46
C ARG A 287 0.35 -8.26 56.47
N ASP A 288 1.30 -7.44 56.05
CA ASP A 288 2.32 -6.84 56.91
C ASP A 288 1.78 -5.60 57.65
N GLU A 289 0.74 -4.92 57.13
CA GLU A 289 -0.01 -3.87 57.83
C GLU A 289 -0.95 -4.41 58.93
N THR A 290 -1.49 -5.63 58.76
CA THR A 290 -2.42 -6.22 59.74
C THR A 290 -1.85 -6.55 61.13
N PRO A 291 -0.56 -6.96 61.31
CA PRO A 291 -0.01 -7.20 62.65
C PRO A 291 0.14 -5.91 63.48
N GLU A 292 0.41 -4.76 62.87
CA GLU A 292 0.62 -3.50 63.63
C GLU A 292 -0.68 -2.90 64.20
N GLU A 293 -1.84 -3.12 63.57
CA GLU A 293 -3.13 -2.69 64.12
C GLU A 293 -3.63 -3.55 65.28
N SER A 294 -3.09 -4.77 65.45
CA SER A 294 -3.46 -5.66 66.55
C SER A 294 -2.73 -5.36 67.86
N GLU A 295 -1.63 -4.59 67.83
CA GLU A 295 -0.86 -4.18 69.01
C GLU A 295 -1.25 -2.79 69.55
N LYS A 296 -2.17 -2.07 68.90
CA LYS A 296 -2.62 -0.71 69.31
C LYS A 296 -4.04 -0.65 69.87
N LYS A 297 -4.65 -1.77 70.22
CA LYS A 297 -5.93 -1.82 70.96
C LYS A 297 -5.78 -2.39 72.36
#